data_AF-A0A926E5W2-F1
#
_entry.id   AF-A0A926E5W2-F1
#
_cell.length_a   1.000
_cell.length_b   1.000
_cell.length_c   1.000
_cell.angle_alpha   90.00
_cell.angle_beta   90.00
_cell.angle_gamma   90.00
#
_symmetry.space_group_name_H-M   'P 1'
#
loop_
_entity.id
_entity.type
_entity.pdbx_description
1 polymer ?
#
loop_
_entity_poly.entity_id
_entity_poly.type
_entity_poly.pdbx_seq_one_letter_code
_entity_poly.pdbx_strand_id
1 'polypeptide(L)'
;MEELLKLKRAREYMQALSEGVDPLSGLEIPEDDVANQVRLCRCFAYVASVLDKVIQNGGAVGGGPRIVARLGLTEEQKQAVELSGRPIGITELAKRILAAAGVDRMRGVSGVHMAAWLLEKGFLEEEFDDEGELQRVPSETGTALGITKIMRETTYGVKPMNLYSQEAQQFILDNLDEILCWKKSGKK
;
A
#
# COMPACT_ATOMS: atom_id res chain seq x y z
N MET A 1 -8.75 -25.15 -6.90
CA MET A 1 -9.97 -25.66 -6.23
C MET A 1 -9.63 -26.39 -4.93
N GLU A 2 -8.55 -27.19 -4.90
CA GLU A 2 -8.13 -27.99 -3.73
C GLU A 2 -7.65 -27.17 -2.51
N GLU A 3 -6.96 -26.04 -2.73
CA GLU A 3 -6.40 -25.22 -1.65
C GLU A 3 -7.47 -24.48 -0.82
N LEU A 4 -8.56 -24.03 -1.46
CA LEU A 4 -9.66 -23.36 -0.75
C LEU A 4 -10.40 -24.34 0.17
N LEU A 5 -10.52 -25.61 -0.24
CA LEU A 5 -11.10 -26.66 0.60
C LEU A 5 -10.21 -26.96 1.81
N LYS A 6 -8.89 -27.01 1.61
CA LYS A 6 -7.92 -27.17 2.71
C LYS A 6 -8.00 -26.00 3.70
N LEU A 7 -8.15 -24.77 3.22
CA LEU A 7 -8.29 -23.58 4.07
C LEU A 7 -9.60 -23.58 4.85
N LYS A 8 -10.73 -23.92 4.21
CA LYS A 8 -12.02 -24.07 4.90
C LYS A 8 -11.95 -25.10 6.02
N ARG A 9 -11.34 -26.25 5.73
CA ARG A 9 -11.16 -27.32 6.71
C ARG A 9 -10.21 -26.93 7.85
N ALA A 10 -9.10 -26.24 7.54
CA ALA A 10 -8.20 -25.71 8.55
C ALA A 10 -8.90 -24.68 9.47
N ARG A 11 -9.77 -23.84 8.90
CA ARG A 11 -10.57 -22.87 9.65
C ARG A 11 -11.55 -23.55 10.59
N GLU A 12 -12.25 -24.59 10.13
CA GLU A 12 -13.15 -25.39 10.96
C GLU A 12 -12.40 -26.04 12.14
N TYR A 13 -11.20 -26.56 11.89
CA TYR A 13 -10.39 -27.16 12.96
C TYR A 13 -9.95 -26.14 14.01
N MET A 14 -9.52 -24.95 13.58
CA MET A 14 -9.15 -23.87 14.50
C MET A 14 -10.37 -23.37 15.30
N GLN A 15 -11.57 -23.38 14.71
CA GLN A 15 -12.77 -23.02 15.45
C GLN A 15 -13.14 -24.06 16.50
N ALA A 16 -13.16 -25.35 16.16
CA ALA A 16 -13.45 -26.42 17.11
C ALA A 16 -12.48 -26.38 18.31
N LEU A 17 -11.18 -26.22 18.06
CA LEU A 17 -10.18 -26.08 19.12
C LEU A 17 -10.39 -24.81 19.98
N SER A 18 -10.92 -23.73 19.39
CA SER A 18 -11.24 -22.51 20.15
C SER A 18 -12.43 -22.68 21.09
N GLU A 19 -13.29 -23.65 20.80
CA GLU A 19 -14.45 -24.03 21.60
C GLU A 19 -14.13 -25.18 22.57
N GLY A 20 -12.88 -25.65 22.60
CA GLY A 20 -12.47 -26.77 23.44
C GLY A 20 -12.94 -28.13 22.93
N VAL A 21 -13.18 -28.27 21.62
CA VAL A 21 -13.66 -29.50 20.97
C VAL A 21 -12.57 -30.07 20.07
N ASP A 22 -12.36 -31.39 20.13
CA ASP A 22 -11.47 -32.12 19.24
C ASP A 22 -12.01 -32.07 17.80
N PRO A 23 -11.28 -31.47 16.85
CA PRO A 23 -11.74 -31.30 15.47
C PRO A 23 -11.86 -32.61 14.67
N LEU A 24 -11.30 -33.72 15.15
CA LEU A 24 -11.36 -35.01 14.47
C LEU A 24 -12.48 -35.91 15.00
N SER A 25 -12.70 -35.90 16.31
CA SER A 25 -13.69 -36.75 16.98
C SER A 25 -15.00 -36.02 17.32
N GLY A 26 -14.98 -34.70 17.42
CA GLY A 26 -16.13 -33.87 17.83
C GLY A 26 -16.43 -33.93 19.33
N LEU A 27 -15.54 -34.51 20.14
CA LEU A 27 -15.69 -34.63 21.59
C LEU A 27 -15.04 -33.43 22.31
N GLU A 28 -15.54 -33.11 23.49
CA GLU A 28 -14.91 -32.09 24.35
C GLU A 28 -13.51 -32.54 24.78
N ILE A 29 -12.56 -31.61 24.70
CA ILE A 29 -11.19 -31.80 25.16
C ILE A 29 -11.18 -31.61 26.68
N PRO A 30 -10.53 -32.50 27.46
CA PRO A 30 -10.40 -32.33 28.90
C PRO A 30 -9.82 -30.97 29.31
N GLU A 31 -10.30 -30.38 30.41
CA GLU A 31 -9.88 -29.04 30.87
C GLU A 31 -8.40 -28.97 31.28
N ASP A 32 -7.80 -30.09 31.65
CA ASP A 32 -6.39 -30.22 32.02
C ASP A 32 -5.46 -30.39 30.79
N ASP A 33 -6.02 -30.57 29.60
CA ASP A 33 -5.26 -30.66 28.36
C ASP A 33 -4.73 -29.28 27.94
N VAL A 34 -3.50 -29.27 27.42
CA VAL A 34 -2.86 -28.06 26.91
C VAL A 34 -3.71 -27.39 25.84
N ALA A 35 -4.35 -28.15 24.96
CA ALA A 35 -5.18 -27.62 23.88
C ALA A 35 -6.44 -26.89 24.38
N ASN A 36 -6.96 -27.22 25.57
CA ASN A 36 -8.14 -26.58 26.17
C ASN A 36 -7.79 -25.44 27.15
N GLN A 37 -6.53 -25.00 27.19
CA GLN A 37 -6.17 -23.82 27.98
C GLN A 37 -6.78 -22.56 27.36
N VAL A 38 -7.42 -21.73 28.19
CA VAL A 38 -8.08 -20.47 27.79
C VAL A 38 -7.22 -19.59 26.86
N ARG A 39 -5.90 -19.53 27.08
CA ARG A 39 -4.98 -18.74 26.24
C ARG A 39 -4.85 -19.31 24.83
N LEU A 40 -4.82 -20.64 24.70
CA LEU A 40 -4.73 -21.33 23.42
C LEU A 40 -6.08 -21.30 22.70
N CYS A 41 -7.21 -21.48 23.39
CA CYS A 41 -8.53 -21.29 22.81
C CYS A 41 -8.71 -19.90 22.17
N ARG A 42 -8.26 -18.84 22.86
CA ARG A 42 -8.24 -17.46 22.31
C ARG A 42 -7.31 -17.32 21.11
N CYS A 43 -6.16 -17.99 21.11
CA CYS A 43 -5.23 -18.01 19.98
C CYS A 43 -5.88 -18.68 18.77
N PHE A 44 -6.51 -19.84 18.95
CA PHE A 44 -7.22 -20.56 17.88
C PHE A 44 -8.38 -19.74 17.31
N ALA A 45 -9.15 -19.05 18.16
CA ALA A 45 -10.21 -18.13 17.72
C ALA A 45 -9.64 -17.00 16.82
N TYR A 46 -8.50 -16.41 17.22
CA TYR A 46 -7.84 -15.41 16.40
C TYR A 46 -7.39 -15.97 15.05
N VAL A 47 -6.75 -17.14 15.03
CA VAL A 47 -6.33 -17.79 13.78
C VAL A 47 -7.52 -18.12 12.88
N ALA A 48 -8.63 -18.62 13.43
CA ALA A 48 -9.86 -18.85 12.69
C ALA A 48 -10.38 -17.56 12.03
N SER A 49 -10.36 -16.43 12.75
CA SER A 49 -10.77 -15.12 12.21
C SER A 49 -9.86 -14.62 11.08
N VAL A 50 -8.57 -14.95 11.12
CA VAL A 50 -7.61 -14.62 10.04
C VAL A 50 -7.88 -15.50 8.82
N LEU A 51 -8.10 -16.80 9.03
CA LEU A 51 -8.45 -17.73 7.96
C LEU A 51 -9.78 -17.35 7.29
N ASP A 52 -10.76 -16.86 8.04
CA ASP A 52 -12.02 -16.34 7.48
C ASP A 52 -11.79 -15.22 6.47
N LYS A 53 -10.90 -14.26 6.80
CA LYS A 53 -10.53 -13.17 5.88
C LYS A 53 -9.84 -13.71 4.62
N VAL A 54 -9.02 -14.74 4.74
CA VAL A 54 -8.35 -15.38 3.60
C VAL A 54 -9.35 -16.13 2.71
N ILE A 55 -10.31 -16.84 3.30
CA ILE A 55 -11.35 -17.57 2.58
C ILE A 55 -12.29 -16.60 1.84
N GLN A 56 -12.66 -15.48 2.47
CA GLN A 56 -13.41 -14.40 1.83
C GLN A 56 -12.64 -13.81 0.64
N ASN A 57 -11.30 -13.79 0.70
CA ASN A 57 -10.42 -13.41 -0.40
C ASN A 57 -10.13 -14.55 -1.40
N GLY A 58 -10.92 -15.64 -1.39
CA GLY A 58 -10.79 -16.74 -2.35
C GLY A 58 -9.61 -17.69 -2.09
N GLY A 59 -8.99 -17.65 -0.91
CA GLY A 59 -7.91 -18.56 -0.52
C GLY A 59 -6.50 -18.06 -0.82
N ALA A 60 -6.33 -16.78 -1.14
CA ALA A 60 -5.02 -16.19 -1.38
C ALA A 60 -4.33 -15.82 -0.04
N VAL A 61 -3.26 -16.53 0.32
CA VAL A 61 -2.37 -16.18 1.44
C VAL A 61 -1.08 -15.59 0.86
N GLY A 62 -0.90 -14.28 1.03
CA GLY A 62 0.25 -13.55 0.50
C GLY A 62 -0.13 -12.71 -0.72
N GLY A 63 -0.38 -11.42 -0.48
CA GLY A 63 -0.79 -10.44 -1.48
C GLY A 63 -2.20 -10.72 -1.99
N GLY A 64 -3.11 -9.77 -1.79
CA GLY A 64 -4.33 -9.71 -2.61
C GLY A 64 -3.98 -9.85 -4.10
N PRO A 65 -4.95 -10.17 -4.96
CA PRO A 65 -4.68 -10.42 -6.37
C PRO A 65 -3.70 -9.36 -6.88
N ARG A 66 -2.51 -9.79 -7.28
CA ARG A 66 -1.66 -8.99 -8.16
C ARG A 66 -2.42 -8.90 -9.46
N ILE A 67 -3.46 -8.06 -9.47
CA ILE A 67 -3.88 -7.38 -10.67
C ILE A 67 -2.67 -6.51 -10.97
N VAL A 68 -1.72 -7.10 -11.70
CA VAL A 68 -0.90 -6.33 -12.60
C VAL A 68 -1.94 -5.75 -13.55
N ALA A 69 -2.55 -4.63 -13.16
CA ALA A 69 -3.44 -3.88 -14.02
C ALA A 69 -2.65 -3.76 -15.31
N ARG A 70 -3.21 -4.32 -16.39
CA ARG A 70 -2.63 -4.19 -17.71
C ARG A 70 -2.49 -2.68 -17.94
N LEU A 71 -1.27 -2.18 -17.72
CA LEU A 71 -0.76 -0.84 -18.01
C LEU A 71 -1.85 0.24 -18.08
N GLY A 72 -2.16 0.87 -16.95
CA GLY A 72 -3.01 2.07 -16.90
C GLY A 72 -4.19 1.96 -15.93
N LEU A 73 -4.66 3.13 -15.48
CA LEU A 73 -5.98 3.30 -14.88
C LEU A 73 -7.00 3.53 -16.01
N THR A 74 -8.24 3.07 -15.85
CA THR A 74 -9.32 3.52 -16.76
C THR A 74 -9.59 5.01 -16.57
N GLU A 75 -10.22 5.66 -17.55
CA GLU A 75 -10.58 7.08 -17.43
C GLU A 75 -11.53 7.33 -16.25
N GLU A 76 -12.43 6.39 -15.97
CA GLU A 76 -13.31 6.45 -14.80
C GLU A 76 -12.51 6.37 -13.49
N GLN A 77 -11.48 5.52 -13.44
CA GLN A 77 -10.61 5.41 -12.27
C GLN A 77 -9.75 6.65 -12.07
N LYS A 78 -9.27 7.28 -13.16
CA LYS A 78 -8.55 8.57 -13.07
C LYS A 78 -9.47 9.67 -12.53
N GLN A 79 -10.70 9.77 -13.04
CA GLN A 79 -11.69 10.74 -12.57
C GLN A 79 -12.10 10.51 -11.10
N ALA A 80 -12.02 9.26 -10.63
CA ALA A 80 -12.29 8.92 -9.23
C ALA A 80 -11.13 9.26 -8.26
N VAL A 81 -9.96 9.69 -8.75
CA VAL A 81 -8.85 10.10 -7.88
C VAL A 81 -9.21 11.40 -7.16
N GLU A 82 -9.35 11.32 -5.84
CA GLU A 82 -9.64 12.49 -5.01
C GLU A 82 -8.44 13.44 -4.92
N LEU A 83 -8.48 14.57 -5.62
CA LEU A 83 -7.47 15.62 -5.47
C LEU A 83 -7.70 16.44 -4.20
N SER A 84 -6.63 16.83 -3.55
CA SER A 84 -6.67 17.67 -2.35
C SER A 84 -6.53 19.14 -2.73
N GLY A 85 -7.47 19.99 -2.30
CA GLY A 85 -7.33 21.45 -2.38
C GLY A 85 -6.21 22.01 -1.50
N ARG A 86 -5.73 21.23 -0.51
CA ARG A 86 -4.53 21.56 0.27
C ARG A 86 -3.30 20.84 -0.32
N PRO A 87 -2.11 21.44 -0.29
CA PRO A 87 -0.91 20.75 -0.75
C PRO A 87 -0.64 19.46 0.04
N ILE A 88 -0.38 18.37 -0.68
CA ILE A 88 -0.08 17.04 -0.10
C ILE A 88 1.25 16.50 -0.60
N GLY A 89 1.84 15.55 0.12
CA GLY A 89 3.04 14.86 -0.36
C GLY A 89 2.72 13.85 -1.46
N ILE A 90 3.69 13.58 -2.34
CA ILE A 90 3.51 12.65 -3.46
C ILE A 90 3.17 11.21 -3.05
N THR A 91 3.59 10.79 -1.85
CA THR A 91 3.21 9.48 -1.27
C THR A 91 1.73 9.44 -0.91
N GLU A 92 1.16 10.55 -0.47
CA GLU A 92 -0.28 10.64 -0.20
C GLU A 92 -1.05 10.58 -1.52
N LEU A 93 -0.61 11.30 -2.55
CA LEU A 93 -1.20 11.21 -3.89
C LEU A 93 -1.16 9.77 -4.44
N ALA A 94 -0.04 9.05 -4.27
CA ALA A 94 0.06 7.63 -4.61
C ALA A 94 -1.05 6.78 -3.95
N LYS A 95 -1.31 6.98 -2.66
CA LYS A 95 -2.35 6.23 -1.94
C LYS A 95 -3.73 6.51 -2.51
N ARG A 96 -4.02 7.74 -2.89
CA ARG A 96 -5.31 8.11 -3.50
C ARG A 96 -5.50 7.48 -4.88
N ILE A 97 -4.44 7.46 -5.69
CA ILE A 97 -4.44 6.75 -6.98
C ILE A 97 -4.72 5.24 -6.77
N LEU A 98 -4.05 4.62 -5.80
CA LEU A 98 -4.25 3.21 -5.45
C LEU A 98 -5.68 2.93 -4.94
N ALA A 99 -6.22 3.83 -4.11
CA ALA A 99 -7.60 3.73 -3.61
C ALA A 99 -8.63 3.81 -4.75
N ALA A 100 -8.47 4.76 -5.67
CA ALA A 100 -9.33 4.89 -6.85
C ALA A 100 -9.25 3.67 -7.79
N ALA A 101 -8.07 3.04 -7.87
CA ALA A 101 -7.87 1.80 -8.61
C ALA A 101 -8.38 0.54 -7.87
N GLY A 102 -8.76 0.65 -6.60
CA GLY A 102 -9.23 -0.47 -5.78
C GLY A 102 -8.15 -1.53 -5.50
N VAL A 103 -6.87 -1.13 -5.48
CA VAL A 103 -5.73 -2.06 -5.28
C VAL A 103 -4.78 -1.54 -4.21
N ASP A 104 -4.17 -2.45 -3.45
CA ASP A 104 -3.18 -2.07 -2.44
C ASP A 104 -1.84 -1.61 -3.03
N ARG A 105 -1.52 -2.11 -4.23
CA ARG A 105 -0.24 -1.86 -4.91
C ARG A 105 -0.41 -1.90 -6.43
N MET A 106 0.26 -0.99 -7.12
CA MET A 106 0.35 -0.97 -8.57
C MET A 106 1.79 -0.65 -8.99
N ARG A 107 2.29 -1.31 -10.04
CA ARG A 107 3.64 -1.05 -10.55
C ARG A 107 3.70 0.39 -11.08
N GLY A 108 4.71 1.15 -10.67
CA GLY A 108 4.87 2.56 -11.09
C GLY A 108 4.13 3.57 -10.20
N VAL A 109 3.11 3.14 -9.44
CA VAL A 109 2.42 4.01 -8.47
C VAL A 109 3.12 3.94 -7.12
N SER A 110 4.16 4.74 -6.95
CA SER A 110 4.81 4.96 -5.66
C SER A 110 5.38 6.37 -5.60
N GLY A 111 5.46 6.96 -4.39
CA GLY A 111 6.06 8.28 -4.22
C GLY A 111 7.49 8.35 -4.75
N VAL A 112 8.28 7.28 -4.59
CA VAL A 112 9.66 7.19 -5.08
C VAL A 112 9.72 7.22 -6.61
N HIS A 113 8.86 6.44 -7.29
CA HIS A 113 8.84 6.34 -8.75
C HIS A 113 8.35 7.65 -9.38
N MET A 114 7.25 8.21 -8.89
CA MET A 114 6.72 9.48 -9.39
C MET A 114 7.71 10.64 -9.15
N ALA A 115 8.35 10.69 -7.97
CA ALA A 115 9.38 11.71 -7.71
C ALA A 115 10.61 11.55 -8.60
N ALA A 116 10.98 10.32 -8.97
CA ALA A 116 12.09 10.08 -9.88
C ALA A 116 11.74 10.49 -11.33
N TRP A 117 10.50 10.28 -11.78
CA TRP A 117 10.02 10.79 -13.07
C TRP A 117 10.01 12.32 -13.09
N LEU A 118 9.51 12.97 -12.02
CA LEU A 118 9.50 14.44 -11.91
C LEU A 118 10.92 15.03 -11.95
N LEU A 119 11.89 14.35 -11.35
CA LEU A 119 13.30 14.72 -11.44
C LEU A 119 13.82 14.60 -12.87
N GLU A 120 13.56 13.49 -13.57
CA GLU A 120 13.99 13.31 -14.96
C GLU A 120 13.33 14.33 -15.91
N LYS A 121 12.11 14.76 -15.61
CA LYS A 121 11.38 15.79 -16.36
C LYS A 121 11.74 17.23 -15.98
N GLY A 122 12.63 17.44 -15.00
CA GLY A 122 13.11 18.76 -14.59
C GLY A 122 12.15 19.56 -13.70
N PHE A 123 11.15 18.91 -13.07
CA PHE A 123 10.29 19.54 -12.04
C PHE A 123 10.88 19.45 -10.64
N LEU A 124 11.77 18.48 -10.43
CA LEU A 124 12.60 18.39 -9.23
C LEU A 124 14.06 18.46 -9.66
N GLU A 125 14.90 18.90 -8.75
CA GLU A 125 16.35 18.94 -8.84
C GLU A 125 16.96 18.26 -7.62
N GLU A 126 18.22 17.83 -7.73
CA GLU A 126 18.98 17.28 -6.62
C GLU A 126 19.97 18.33 -6.10
N GLU A 127 19.92 18.61 -4.81
CA GLU A 127 20.75 19.60 -4.10
C GLU A 127 21.33 18.94 -2.84
N PHE A 128 22.54 19.33 -2.45
CA PHE A 128 23.11 18.94 -1.15
C PHE A 128 22.71 19.96 -0.09
N ASP A 129 22.20 19.51 1.04
CA ASP A 129 21.96 20.39 2.18
C ASP A 129 23.26 20.76 2.91
N ASP A 130 23.13 21.58 3.97
CA ASP A 130 24.24 22.02 4.82
C ASP A 130 24.97 20.87 5.52
N GLU A 131 24.35 19.69 5.62
CA GLU A 131 24.91 18.47 6.21
C GLU A 131 25.54 17.55 5.15
N GLY A 132 25.48 17.92 3.87
CA GLY A 132 25.99 17.14 2.74
C GLY A 132 25.08 15.97 2.32
N GLU A 133 23.83 15.94 2.79
CA GLU A 133 22.83 14.96 2.39
C GLU A 133 22.14 15.37 1.09
N LEU A 134 22.00 14.42 0.17
CA LEU A 134 21.35 14.67 -1.12
C LEU A 134 19.83 14.76 -0.94
N GLN A 135 19.27 15.89 -1.34
CA GLN A 135 17.84 16.17 -1.25
C GLN A 135 17.25 16.47 -2.61
N ARG A 136 15.95 16.17 -2.76
CA ARG A 136 15.18 16.61 -3.93
C ARG A 136 14.42 17.87 -3.60
N VAL A 137 14.66 18.91 -4.39
CA VAL A 137 14.03 20.23 -4.23
C VAL A 137 13.23 20.58 -5.49
N PRO A 138 12.17 21.38 -5.39
CA PRO A 138 11.46 21.85 -6.58
C PRO A 138 12.37 22.77 -7.40
N SER A 139 12.41 22.55 -8.72
CA SER A 139 13.04 23.50 -9.66
C SER A 139 12.20 24.77 -9.78
N GLU A 140 12.66 25.75 -10.56
CA GLU A 140 11.85 26.93 -10.91
C GLU A 140 10.54 26.49 -11.60
N THR A 141 10.62 25.57 -12.56
CA THR A 141 9.46 24.99 -13.25
C THR A 141 8.58 24.19 -12.30
N GLY A 142 9.17 23.42 -11.37
CA GLY A 142 8.43 22.70 -10.34
C GLY A 142 7.68 23.63 -9.40
N THR A 143 8.28 24.75 -9.02
CA THR A 143 7.66 25.77 -8.18
C THR A 143 6.51 26.45 -8.91
N ALA A 144 6.69 26.80 -10.20
CA ALA A 144 5.63 27.35 -11.04
C ALA A 144 4.45 26.38 -11.24
N LEU A 145 4.72 25.06 -11.24
CA LEU A 145 3.69 24.02 -11.28
C LEU A 145 2.91 23.89 -9.95
N GLY A 146 3.44 24.42 -8.84
CA GLY A 146 2.83 24.32 -7.51
C GLY A 146 3.48 23.31 -6.59
N ILE A 147 4.73 22.92 -6.84
CA ILE A 147 5.54 22.09 -5.94
C ILE A 147 6.28 23.00 -4.97
N THR A 148 6.14 22.75 -3.66
CA THR A 148 6.77 23.54 -2.60
C THR A 148 7.53 22.65 -1.64
N LYS A 149 8.72 23.09 -1.19
CA LYS A 149 9.50 22.40 -0.15
C LYS A 149 9.12 22.97 1.21
N ILE A 150 8.79 22.11 2.16
CA ILE A 150 8.59 22.48 3.56
C ILE A 150 9.46 21.63 4.48
N MET A 151 9.74 22.15 5.66
CA MET A 151 10.33 21.39 6.76
C MET A 151 9.21 20.78 7.59
N ARG A 152 9.23 19.46 7.78
CA ARG A 152 8.22 18.73 8.56
C ARG A 152 8.85 18.03 9.74
N GLU A 153 8.26 18.19 10.91
CA GLU A 153 8.62 17.40 12.08
C GLU A 153 8.21 15.93 11.88
N THR A 154 9.17 15.04 12.09
CA THR A 154 8.97 13.60 12.08
C THR A 154 9.51 13.00 13.37
N THR A 155 9.22 11.73 13.63
CA THR A 155 9.83 10.97 14.74
C THR A 155 11.36 10.91 14.65
N TYR A 156 11.95 11.22 13.49
CA TYR A 156 13.38 11.23 13.23
C TYR A 156 13.96 12.65 13.11
N GLY A 157 13.23 13.66 13.61
CA GLY A 157 13.61 15.07 13.53
C GLY A 157 12.94 15.82 12.38
N VAL A 158 13.40 17.05 12.14
CA VAL A 158 12.88 17.92 11.08
C VAL A 158 13.46 17.46 9.74
N LYS A 159 12.60 17.01 8.82
CA LYS A 159 13.01 16.54 7.49
C LYS A 159 12.30 17.38 6.41
N PRO A 160 12.99 17.68 5.28
CA PRO A 160 12.36 18.34 4.16
C PRO A 160 11.38 17.42 3.45
N MET A 161 10.29 18.00 2.96
CA MET A 161 9.24 17.29 2.25
C MET A 161 8.65 18.18 1.17
N ASN A 162 8.56 17.67 -0.05
CA ASN A 162 7.88 18.35 -1.14
C ASN A 162 6.37 18.12 -1.05
N LEU A 163 5.63 19.21 -1.12
CA LEU A 163 4.18 19.29 -1.18
C LEU A 163 3.74 19.73 -2.58
N TYR A 164 2.61 19.20 -3.01
CA TYR A 164 2.07 19.35 -4.35
C TYR A 164 0.69 19.99 -4.21
N SER A 165 0.52 21.20 -4.76
CA SER A 165 -0.77 21.89 -4.84
C SER A 165 -1.79 21.07 -5.64
N GLN A 166 -3.05 21.51 -5.68
CA GLN A 166 -4.07 20.79 -6.44
C GLN A 166 -3.71 20.73 -7.94
N GLU A 167 -3.12 21.79 -8.48
CA GLU A 167 -2.66 21.90 -9.87
C GLU A 167 -1.51 20.93 -10.14
N ALA A 168 -0.52 20.86 -9.23
CA ALA A 168 0.57 19.91 -9.35
C ALA A 168 0.09 18.45 -9.22
N GLN A 169 -0.92 18.19 -8.38
CA GLN A 169 -1.53 16.86 -8.28
C GLN A 169 -2.27 16.47 -9.57
N GLN A 170 -3.04 17.41 -10.16
CA GLN A 170 -3.72 17.20 -11.45
C GLN A 170 -2.71 16.93 -12.56
N PHE A 171 -1.62 17.68 -12.63
CA PHE A 171 -0.56 17.46 -13.62
C PHE A 171 0.04 16.05 -13.53
N ILE A 172 0.30 15.56 -12.32
CA ILE A 172 0.80 14.19 -12.12
C ILE A 172 -0.23 13.16 -12.60
N LEU A 173 -1.52 13.42 -12.35
CA LEU A 173 -2.62 12.55 -12.79
C LEU A 173 -2.76 12.54 -14.32
N ASP A 174 -2.66 13.70 -14.96
CA ASP A 174 -2.73 13.85 -16.43
C ASP A 174 -1.58 13.11 -17.13
N ASN A 175 -0.42 13.04 -16.48
CA ASN A 175 0.77 12.34 -16.99
C ASN A 175 0.93 10.93 -16.40
N LEU A 176 -0.10 10.39 -15.73
CA LEU A 176 0.01 9.13 -15.01
C LEU A 176 0.40 7.96 -15.91
N ASP A 177 -0.16 7.87 -17.12
CA ASP A 177 0.15 6.78 -18.05
C ASP A 177 1.63 6.81 -18.49
N GLU A 178 2.19 8.00 -18.69
CA GLU A 178 3.61 8.16 -18.98
C GLU A 178 4.46 7.70 -17.80
N ILE A 179 4.09 8.13 -16.57
CA ILE A 179 4.77 7.74 -15.34
C ILE A 179 4.76 6.21 -15.15
N LEU A 180 3.63 5.56 -15.44
CA LEU A 180 3.47 4.11 -15.31
C LEU A 180 4.31 3.33 -16.32
N CYS A 181 4.43 3.84 -17.54
CA CYS A 181 5.26 3.24 -18.59
C CYS A 181 6.75 3.60 -18.45
N TRP A 182 7.07 4.67 -17.72
CA TRP A 182 8.43 5.15 -17.54
C TRP A 182 9.30 4.12 -16.82
N LYS A 183 10.46 3.86 -17.41
CA LYS A 183 11.54 3.08 -16.81
C LYS A 183 12.67 4.03 -16.55
N LYS A 184 13.10 4.11 -15.29
CA LYS A 184 14.29 4.88 -14.91
C LYS A 184 15.44 4.48 -15.83
N SER A 185 15.92 5.45 -16.62
CA SER A 185 17.11 5.26 -17.42
C SER A 185 18.24 4.87 -16.47
N GLY A 186 18.82 3.69 -16.66
CA GLY A 186 19.97 3.27 -15.86
C GLY A 186 21.04 4.35 -15.97
N LYS A 187 21.56 4.83 -14.84
CA LYS A 187 22.74 5.71 -14.81
C LYS A 187 23.81 5.03 -15.68
N LYS A 188 24.14 5.65 -16.82
CA LYS A 188 25.40 5.38 -17.52
C LYS A 188 26.54 5.91 -16.66
#